data_AF-A0A6V2BXQ0-F1
#
_entry.id   AF-A0A6V2BXQ0-F1
#
_cell.length_a   1.000
_cell.length_b   1.000
_cell.length_c   1.000
_cell.angle_alpha   90.00
_cell.angle_beta   90.00
_cell.angle_gamma   90.00
#
_symmetry.space_group_name_H-M   'P 1'
#
loop_
_entity.id
_entity.type
_entity.pdbx_description
1 polymer ?
#
loop_
_entity_poly.entity_id
_entity_poly.type
_entity_poly.pdbx_seq_one_letter_code
_entity_poly.pdbx_strand_id
1 'polypeptide(L)'
;MPHTIVDTSGGGATITLDSLAVCLLISSVLYLFCLILARRKLLALNKNNPYDLNTQKLLVVSVATVCILRIMSFIGVALMDVANVRAHYALQPTGYHIHTNSTIAEPRDKNQSFYDSSMTVLFDLPNAIVVSTYVLLTLVWVECFLQSRFHTMDSSHYHSRGLVGYMIFNIILYSIQMVLYVLIFLPGVKNVVRTVLYVVMTTTNLVAVLLVFVFYVYLSVAFSGFPPRSLHLLASLRKISNVMTLWSASRIAWAGATLAAFLNDIELLQDSRSPVWSSLVLFLLFVFCEILPIVTLLDYSYLSMITFDKGASRDITVLASGDHDSLNGTSEMLLDRRRARGDYEYEQYNYDEEVKI
;
A
#
# COMPACT_ATOMS: atom_id res chain seq x y z
N MET A 1 -14.42 -32.43 -24.40
CA MET A 1 -13.78 -33.23 -25.47
C MET A 1 -12.28 -33.01 -25.37
N PRO A 2 -11.46 -34.05 -25.19
CA PRO A 2 -10.01 -33.89 -25.08
C PRO A 2 -9.42 -33.76 -26.48
N HIS A 3 -8.68 -32.68 -26.75
CA HIS A 3 -7.92 -32.56 -27.98
C HIS A 3 -6.52 -33.17 -27.82
N THR A 4 -6.26 -34.04 -28.77
CA THR A 4 -5.09 -34.85 -29.07
C THR A 4 -3.78 -34.08 -29.16
N ILE A 5 -2.74 -34.67 -28.59
CA ILE A 5 -1.32 -34.34 -28.78
C ILE A 5 -0.93 -34.73 -30.21
N VAL A 6 -0.36 -33.79 -30.96
CA VAL A 6 0.48 -34.08 -32.14
C VAL A 6 1.88 -33.60 -31.79
N ASP A 7 2.77 -34.57 -31.68
CA ASP A 7 4.19 -34.37 -31.44
C ASP A 7 4.92 -34.51 -32.78
N THR A 8 5.62 -33.46 -33.22
CA THR A 8 6.56 -33.52 -34.35
C THR A 8 7.85 -32.81 -33.99
N SER A 9 8.81 -33.59 -33.50
CA SER A 9 10.26 -33.48 -33.69
C SER A 9 10.81 -32.14 -34.18
N GLY A 10 11.13 -31.29 -33.21
CA GLY A 10 12.06 -30.17 -33.29
C GLY A 10 12.20 -29.68 -31.85
N GLY A 11 13.34 -29.91 -31.19
CA GLY A 11 13.54 -29.75 -29.75
C GLY A 11 13.43 -28.31 -29.24
N GLY A 12 12.25 -27.70 -29.37
CA GLY A 12 11.83 -26.54 -28.61
C GLY A 12 11.14 -27.05 -27.36
N ALA A 13 11.73 -26.79 -26.20
CA ALA A 13 11.04 -26.98 -24.94
C ALA A 13 9.79 -26.09 -24.95
N THR A 14 8.60 -26.70 -25.04
CA THR A 14 7.33 -26.00 -24.88
C THR A 14 7.09 -25.80 -23.38
N ILE A 15 7.51 -24.64 -22.88
CA ILE A 15 7.22 -24.23 -21.50
C ILE A 15 5.74 -23.85 -21.45
N THR A 16 4.91 -24.71 -20.88
CA THR A 16 3.51 -24.38 -20.56
C THR A 16 3.49 -23.63 -19.24
N LEU A 17 3.12 -22.35 -19.28
CA LEU A 17 2.91 -21.50 -18.11
C LEU A 17 1.43 -21.49 -17.76
N ASP A 18 1.08 -21.70 -16.50
CA ASP A 18 -0.29 -21.52 -16.06
C ASP A 18 -0.71 -20.03 -16.11
N SER A 19 -1.99 -19.83 -16.38
CA SER A 19 -2.71 -18.57 -16.27
C SER A 19 -2.43 -17.81 -14.97
N LEU A 20 -2.32 -18.47 -13.81
CA LEU A 20 -1.96 -17.84 -12.54
C LEU A 20 -0.54 -17.30 -12.59
N ALA A 21 0.43 -18.12 -13.01
CA ALA A 21 1.83 -17.70 -13.14
C ALA A 21 1.98 -16.51 -14.09
N VAL A 22 1.28 -16.51 -15.23
CA VAL A 22 1.26 -15.38 -16.17
C VAL A 22 0.71 -14.12 -15.49
N CYS A 23 -0.42 -14.21 -14.79
CA CYS A 23 -1.00 -13.08 -14.07
C CYS A 23 -0.04 -12.50 -13.01
N LEU A 24 0.62 -13.36 -12.22
CA LEU A 24 1.57 -12.95 -11.18
C LEU A 24 2.84 -12.32 -11.77
N LEU A 25 3.33 -12.80 -12.91
CA LEU A 25 4.46 -12.20 -13.62
C LEU A 25 4.10 -10.81 -14.16
N ILE A 26 2.91 -10.65 -14.74
CA ILE A 26 2.41 -9.33 -15.18
C ILE A 26 2.30 -8.39 -13.97
N SER A 27 1.71 -8.85 -12.86
CA SER A 27 1.66 -8.06 -11.63
C SER A 27 3.06 -7.68 -11.14
N SER A 28 4.03 -8.59 -11.20
CA SER A 28 5.43 -8.32 -10.81
C SER A 28 6.05 -7.17 -11.61
N VAL A 29 5.79 -7.12 -12.92
CA VAL A 29 6.23 -6.01 -13.79
C VAL A 29 5.58 -4.69 -13.37
N LEU A 30 4.29 -4.70 -13.01
CA LEU A 30 3.61 -3.50 -12.50
C LEU A 30 4.18 -3.03 -11.15
N TYR A 31 4.50 -3.95 -10.23
CA TYR A 31 5.20 -3.59 -8.99
C TYR A 31 6.62 -3.10 -9.24
N LEU A 32 7.32 -3.63 -10.25
CA LEU A 32 8.64 -3.13 -10.65
C LEU A 32 8.54 -1.67 -11.16
N PHE A 33 7.51 -1.36 -11.94
CA PHE A 33 7.22 0.01 -12.35
C PHE A 33 6.97 0.91 -11.13
N CYS A 34 6.16 0.47 -10.17
CA CYS A 34 5.93 1.20 -8.91
C CYS A 34 7.22 1.39 -8.11
N LEU A 35 8.11 0.38 -8.08
CA LEU A 35 9.40 0.45 -7.41
C LEU A 35 10.33 1.49 -8.07
N ILE A 36 10.33 1.59 -9.40
CA ILE A 36 11.08 2.61 -10.13
C ILE A 36 10.55 4.01 -9.76
N LEU A 37 9.23 4.19 -9.71
CA LEU A 37 8.63 5.45 -9.27
C LEU A 37 9.01 5.79 -7.82
N ALA A 38 8.91 4.84 -6.90
CA ALA A 38 9.29 5.01 -5.50
C ALA A 38 10.78 5.38 -5.36
N ARG A 39 11.67 4.71 -6.10
CA ARG A 39 13.11 4.99 -6.11
C ARG A 39 13.40 6.40 -6.63
N ARG A 40 12.82 6.79 -7.77
CA ARG A 40 12.99 8.15 -8.33
C ARG A 40 12.55 9.21 -7.32
N LYS A 41 11.44 8.94 -6.63
CA LYS A 41 10.89 9.85 -5.61
C LYS A 41 11.78 9.92 -4.36
N LEU A 42 12.26 8.78 -3.88
CA LEU A 42 13.17 8.72 -2.74
C LEU A 42 14.48 9.49 -3.02
N LEU A 43 15.04 9.36 -4.23
CA LEU A 43 16.23 10.11 -4.64
C LEU A 43 15.98 11.63 -4.66
N ALA A 44 14.82 12.07 -5.15
CA ALA A 44 14.45 13.49 -5.15
C ALA A 44 14.32 14.04 -3.72
N LEU A 45 13.70 13.30 -2.81
CA LEU A 45 13.58 13.69 -1.40
C LEU A 45 14.94 13.71 -0.69
N ASN A 46 15.81 12.75 -1.01
CA ASN A 46 17.13 12.68 -0.40
C ASN A 46 18.06 13.81 -0.86
N LYS A 47 17.88 14.29 -2.10
CA LYS A 47 18.61 15.47 -2.61
C LYS A 47 18.27 16.74 -1.82
N ASN A 48 17.01 16.89 -1.39
CA ASN A 48 16.55 18.08 -0.70
C ASN A 48 16.91 18.10 0.79
N ASN A 49 16.95 16.94 1.46
CA ASN A 49 17.35 16.83 2.87
C ASN A 49 17.99 15.45 3.13
N PRO A 50 19.30 15.26 2.99
CA PRO A 50 19.91 13.92 3.04
C PRO A 50 19.87 13.25 4.43
N TYR A 51 19.95 14.01 5.52
CA TYR A 51 20.16 13.47 6.87
C TYR A 51 18.89 13.29 7.71
N ASP A 52 17.76 13.82 7.25
CA ASP A 52 16.51 13.82 8.03
C ASP A 52 15.58 12.67 7.57
N LEU A 53 15.17 11.82 8.52
CA LEU A 53 14.25 10.69 8.32
C LEU A 53 12.81 11.14 8.63
N ASN A 54 12.27 11.94 7.71
CA ASN A 54 10.89 12.42 7.80
C ASN A 54 9.88 11.27 7.50
N THR A 55 8.67 11.33 8.08
CA THR A 55 7.54 10.38 7.88
C THR A 55 7.24 10.14 6.40
N GLN A 56 7.43 11.17 5.58
CA GLN A 56 7.33 11.09 4.12
C GLN A 56 8.33 10.12 3.48
N LYS A 57 9.60 10.19 3.89
CA LYS A 57 10.63 9.26 3.39
C LYS A 57 10.34 7.86 3.88
N LEU A 58 9.92 7.73 5.14
CA LEU A 58 9.52 6.45 5.71
C LEU A 58 8.36 5.83 4.91
N LEU A 59 7.39 6.65 4.47
CA LEU A 59 6.27 6.20 3.64
C LEU A 59 6.74 5.72 2.26
N VAL A 60 7.60 6.48 1.58
CA VAL A 60 8.15 6.07 0.27
C VAL A 60 9.00 4.80 0.39
N VAL A 61 9.80 4.68 1.46
CA VAL A 61 10.57 3.46 1.74
C VAL A 61 9.64 2.28 2.02
N SER A 62 8.58 2.46 2.81
CA SER A 62 7.57 1.43 3.07
C SER A 62 6.92 0.93 1.78
N VAL A 63 6.52 1.83 0.88
CA VAL A 63 5.99 1.49 -0.45
C VAL A 63 7.02 0.72 -1.29
N ALA A 64 8.29 1.13 -1.26
CA ALA A 64 9.35 0.40 -1.97
C ALA A 64 9.54 -1.02 -1.40
N THR A 65 9.48 -1.18 -0.07
CA THR A 65 9.53 -2.49 0.60
C THR A 65 8.37 -3.38 0.19
N VAL A 66 7.14 -2.85 0.12
CA VAL A 66 5.97 -3.58 -0.40
C VAL A 66 6.23 -4.08 -1.82
N CYS A 67 6.72 -3.22 -2.71
CA CYS A 67 6.97 -3.58 -4.10
C CYS A 67 8.02 -4.69 -4.20
N ILE A 68 9.14 -4.58 -3.46
CA ILE A 68 10.19 -5.60 -3.45
C ILE A 68 9.63 -6.94 -2.98
N LEU A 69 8.87 -6.97 -1.88
CA LEU A 69 8.34 -8.20 -1.34
C LEU A 69 7.26 -8.82 -2.23
N ARG A 70 6.40 -8.01 -2.85
CA ARG A 70 5.44 -8.51 -3.85
C ARG A 70 6.15 -9.13 -5.06
N ILE A 71 7.18 -8.48 -5.61
CA ILE A 71 7.99 -9.03 -6.71
C ILE A 71 8.63 -10.36 -6.28
N MET A 72 9.27 -10.39 -5.12
CA MET A 72 9.91 -11.62 -4.60
C MET A 72 8.89 -12.74 -4.39
N SER A 73 7.73 -12.44 -3.81
CA SER A 73 6.67 -13.43 -3.60
C SER A 73 6.13 -13.98 -4.92
N PHE A 74 5.82 -13.11 -5.90
CA PHE A 74 5.25 -13.54 -7.16
C PHE A 74 6.24 -14.30 -8.05
N ILE A 75 7.49 -13.84 -8.13
CA ILE A 75 8.55 -14.60 -8.79
C ILE A 75 8.76 -15.94 -8.07
N GLY A 76 8.77 -15.95 -6.74
CA GLY A 76 8.88 -17.17 -5.95
C GLY A 76 7.78 -18.18 -6.26
N VAL A 77 6.52 -17.71 -6.34
CA VAL A 77 5.38 -18.56 -6.71
C VAL A 77 5.49 -19.04 -8.16
N ALA A 78 5.83 -18.17 -9.11
CA ALA A 78 6.00 -18.56 -10.52
C ALA A 78 7.14 -19.57 -10.71
N LEU A 79 8.25 -19.43 -9.97
CA LEU A 79 9.34 -20.41 -9.99
C LEU A 79 8.94 -21.73 -9.35
N MET A 80 8.16 -21.71 -8.27
CA MET A 80 7.62 -22.93 -7.66
C MET A 80 6.66 -23.64 -8.61
N ASP A 81 5.86 -22.90 -9.37
CA ASP A 81 4.94 -23.45 -10.37
C ASP A 81 5.71 -24.11 -11.53
N VAL A 82 6.70 -23.41 -12.10
CA VAL A 82 7.55 -23.93 -13.19
C VAL A 82 8.40 -25.13 -12.73
N ALA A 83 8.90 -25.12 -11.50
CA ALA A 83 9.72 -26.21 -10.96
C ALA A 83 8.90 -27.44 -10.57
N ASN A 84 7.59 -27.29 -10.36
CA ASN A 84 6.74 -28.34 -9.81
C ASN A 84 5.72 -28.81 -10.85
N VAL A 85 6.19 -29.62 -11.80
CA VAL A 85 5.30 -30.41 -12.68
C VAL A 85 4.41 -31.30 -11.79
N ARG A 86 3.20 -30.80 -11.46
CA ARG A 86 2.05 -31.44 -10.78
C ARG A 86 1.96 -31.37 -9.24
N ALA A 87 2.12 -30.20 -8.64
CA ALA A 87 1.54 -29.95 -7.31
C ALA A 87 0.02 -29.72 -7.40
N HIS A 88 -0.77 -30.79 -7.31
CA HIS A 88 -2.22 -30.66 -7.18
C HIS A 88 -2.56 -30.14 -5.77
N TYR A 89 -2.91 -28.86 -5.69
CA TYR A 89 -3.44 -28.24 -4.48
C TYR A 89 -4.86 -28.80 -4.22
N ALA A 90 -5.02 -29.51 -3.10
CA ALA A 90 -6.32 -29.90 -2.59
C ALA A 90 -6.42 -29.44 -1.14
N LEU A 91 -7.21 -28.38 -0.88
CA LEU A 91 -7.84 -28.25 0.43
C LEU A 91 -9.05 -29.16 0.44
N GLN A 92 -9.05 -30.10 1.36
CA GLN A 92 -10.30 -30.66 1.85
C GLN A 92 -10.64 -29.90 3.13
N PRO A 93 -11.73 -29.12 3.16
CA PRO A 93 -12.48 -28.91 4.39
C PRO A 93 -13.43 -30.10 4.57
N THR A 94 -13.42 -30.64 5.78
CA THR A 94 -14.25 -31.71 6.33
C THR A 94 -15.72 -31.66 5.91
N GLY A 95 -16.29 -32.79 5.46
CA GLY A 95 -17.75 -32.85 5.24
C GLY A 95 -18.45 -34.10 4.70
N TYR A 96 -17.82 -35.24 4.42
CA TYR A 96 -18.58 -36.50 4.30
C TYR A 96 -17.65 -37.72 4.42
N HIS A 97 -17.72 -38.40 5.56
CA HIS A 97 -17.21 -39.76 5.72
C HIS A 97 -18.03 -40.68 4.81
N ILE A 98 -17.59 -40.94 3.59
CA ILE A 98 -17.87 -42.24 2.97
C ILE A 98 -16.64 -43.10 3.22
N HIS A 99 -16.80 -44.04 4.15
CA HIS A 99 -15.97 -45.22 4.23
C HIS A 99 -16.09 -45.98 2.89
N THR A 100 -15.25 -45.66 1.92
CA THR A 100 -14.89 -46.64 0.89
C THR A 100 -13.54 -47.20 1.26
N ASN A 101 -13.55 -48.46 1.70
CA ASN A 101 -12.39 -49.29 1.88
C ASN A 101 -11.63 -49.38 0.54
N SER A 102 -10.68 -48.46 0.32
CA SER A 102 -9.63 -48.59 -0.67
C SER A 102 -8.30 -48.38 0.05
N THR A 103 -7.75 -49.52 0.47
CA THR A 103 -6.34 -49.69 0.79
C THR A 103 -5.46 -49.11 -0.32
N ILE A 104 -4.39 -48.43 0.07
CA ILE A 104 -3.47 -47.62 -0.74
C ILE A 104 -3.94 -46.15 -0.87
N ALA A 105 -3.98 -45.46 0.27
CA ALA A 105 -3.72 -44.04 0.27
C ALA A 105 -2.22 -43.87 0.02
N GLU A 106 -1.84 -43.52 -1.20
CA GLU A 106 -0.47 -43.07 -1.46
C GLU A 106 -0.13 -41.95 -0.47
N PRO A 107 1.08 -41.96 0.12
CA PRO A 107 1.48 -40.95 1.08
C PRO A 107 1.48 -39.61 0.35
N ARG A 108 0.49 -38.74 0.63
CA ARG A 108 0.49 -37.34 0.17
C ARG A 108 1.84 -36.76 0.58
N ASP A 109 2.72 -36.57 -0.40
CA ASP A 109 4.15 -36.36 -0.17
C ASP A 109 4.35 -35.21 0.81
N LYS A 110 5.19 -35.43 1.83
CA LYS A 110 5.57 -34.42 2.84
C LYS A 110 5.98 -33.10 2.18
N ASN A 111 6.57 -33.18 0.99
CA ASN A 111 6.97 -32.09 0.13
C ASN A 111 5.77 -31.24 -0.33
N GLN A 112 4.66 -31.84 -0.76
CA GLN A 112 3.45 -31.10 -1.17
C GLN A 112 2.91 -30.23 -0.04
N SER A 113 2.82 -30.77 1.17
CA SER A 113 2.32 -30.01 2.33
C SER A 113 3.22 -28.84 2.73
N PHE A 114 4.52 -28.93 2.40
CA PHE A 114 5.49 -27.85 2.60
C PHE A 114 5.33 -26.77 1.52
N TYR A 115 5.13 -27.14 0.27
CA TYR A 115 4.83 -26.21 -0.82
C TYR A 115 3.52 -25.45 -0.57
N ASP A 116 2.45 -26.15 -0.19
CA ASP A 116 1.14 -25.54 0.12
C ASP A 116 1.24 -24.50 1.24
N SER A 117 2.08 -24.77 2.24
CA SER A 117 2.31 -23.87 3.39
C SER A 117 3.17 -22.67 2.97
N SER A 118 4.23 -22.91 2.20
CA SER A 118 5.13 -21.86 1.71
C SER A 118 4.41 -20.88 0.79
N MET A 119 3.57 -21.38 -0.12
CA MET A 119 2.76 -20.54 -1.01
C MET A 119 1.82 -19.62 -0.24
N THR A 120 1.16 -20.13 0.81
CA THR A 120 0.30 -19.33 1.69
C THR A 120 1.08 -18.17 2.32
N VAL A 121 2.28 -18.44 2.85
CA VAL A 121 3.14 -17.43 3.48
C VAL A 121 3.62 -16.40 2.45
N LEU A 122 4.06 -16.83 1.26
CA LEU A 122 4.54 -15.94 0.21
C LEU A 122 3.44 -14.95 -0.23
N PHE A 123 2.17 -15.38 -0.30
CA PHE A 123 1.06 -14.51 -0.68
C PHE A 123 0.63 -13.54 0.42
N ASP A 124 0.65 -13.96 1.69
CA ASP A 124 0.17 -13.17 2.82
C ASP A 124 1.23 -12.20 3.39
N LEU A 125 2.51 -12.55 3.34
CA LEU A 125 3.58 -11.73 3.93
C LEU A 125 3.57 -10.28 3.45
N PRO A 126 3.44 -9.97 2.15
CA PRO A 126 3.40 -8.58 1.71
C PRO A 126 2.14 -7.84 2.15
N ASN A 127 1.02 -8.52 2.42
CA ASN A 127 -0.24 -7.86 2.77
C ASN A 127 -0.17 -7.09 4.10
N ALA A 128 0.47 -7.65 5.14
CA ALA A 128 0.62 -6.91 6.39
C ALA A 128 1.49 -5.66 6.24
N ILE A 129 2.49 -5.70 5.35
CA ILE A 129 3.32 -4.54 5.08
C ILE A 129 2.51 -3.49 4.34
N VAL A 130 1.61 -3.89 3.43
CA VAL A 130 0.67 -2.95 2.79
C VAL A 130 -0.26 -2.31 3.83
N VAL A 131 -0.77 -3.07 4.80
CA VAL A 131 -1.56 -2.52 5.91
C VAL A 131 -0.72 -1.57 6.77
N SER A 132 0.53 -1.92 7.05
CA SER A 132 1.48 -1.05 7.74
C SER A 132 1.70 0.27 6.97
N THR A 133 1.90 0.21 5.65
CA THR A 133 2.00 1.40 4.79
C THR A 133 0.74 2.26 4.84
N TYR A 134 -0.44 1.65 4.90
CA TYR A 134 -1.72 2.36 5.03
C TYR A 134 -1.86 3.08 6.38
N VAL A 135 -1.45 2.44 7.48
CA VAL A 135 -1.42 3.11 8.79
C VAL A 135 -0.41 4.26 8.80
N LEU A 136 0.75 4.09 8.16
CA LEU A 136 1.72 5.17 8.01
C LEU A 136 1.19 6.34 7.16
N LEU A 137 0.47 6.04 6.08
CA LEU A 137 -0.24 7.06 5.28
C LEU A 137 -1.24 7.84 6.14
N THR A 138 -1.91 7.16 7.07
CA THR A 138 -2.82 7.80 8.03
C THR A 138 -2.08 8.83 8.88
N LEU A 139 -0.88 8.50 9.38
CA LEU A 139 -0.08 9.46 10.15
C LEU A 139 0.28 10.70 9.32
N VAL A 140 0.73 10.50 8.08
CA VAL A 140 1.02 11.62 7.16
C VAL A 140 -0.25 12.44 6.88
N TRP A 141 -1.40 11.79 6.74
CA TRP A 141 -2.68 12.48 6.59
C TRP A 141 -3.05 13.30 7.84
N VAL A 142 -2.84 12.76 9.04
CA VAL A 142 -3.07 13.48 10.31
C VAL A 142 -2.16 14.70 10.41
N GLU A 143 -0.87 14.57 10.06
CA GLU A 143 0.07 15.68 10.02
C GLU A 143 -0.41 16.79 9.07
N CYS A 144 -0.81 16.41 7.85
CA CYS A 144 -1.37 17.36 6.89
C CYS A 144 -2.66 18.02 7.41
N PHE A 145 -3.51 17.26 8.10
CA PHE A 145 -4.76 17.77 8.67
C PHE A 145 -4.47 18.82 9.75
N LEU A 146 -3.58 18.52 10.69
CA LEU A 146 -3.19 19.43 11.77
C LEU A 146 -2.55 20.71 11.21
N GLN A 147 -1.63 20.58 10.26
CA GLN A 147 -0.97 21.73 9.63
C GLN A 147 -1.94 22.63 8.84
N SER A 148 -3.04 22.07 8.32
CA SER A 148 -4.00 22.82 7.51
C SER A 148 -4.87 23.80 8.32
N ARG A 149 -4.94 23.67 9.65
CA ARG A 149 -5.80 24.47 10.53
C ARG A 149 -4.98 25.31 11.49
N PHE A 150 -5.56 26.42 11.96
CA PHE A 150 -5.01 27.15 13.08
C PHE A 150 -5.28 26.38 14.37
N HIS A 151 -4.25 26.01 15.12
CA HIS A 151 -4.41 25.41 16.45
C HIS A 151 -3.24 25.80 17.35
N THR A 152 -3.44 25.77 18.66
CA THR A 152 -2.40 26.05 19.67
C THR A 152 -1.62 24.82 20.11
N MET A 153 -1.97 23.63 19.60
CA MET A 153 -1.32 22.38 19.96
C MET A 153 0.04 22.23 19.29
N ASP A 154 0.99 21.67 20.03
CA ASP A 154 2.33 21.38 19.53
C ASP A 154 2.29 20.19 18.55
N SER A 155 2.61 20.47 17.28
CA SER A 155 2.66 19.48 16.21
C SER A 155 3.73 18.40 16.45
N SER A 156 4.81 18.74 17.17
CA SER A 156 5.92 17.81 17.44
C SER A 156 5.47 16.65 18.33
N HIS A 157 4.61 16.93 19.31
CA HIS A 157 4.13 15.92 20.25
C HIS A 157 3.17 14.91 19.58
N TYR A 158 2.31 15.38 18.67
CA TYR A 158 1.45 14.49 17.87
C TYR A 158 2.25 13.61 16.90
N HIS A 159 3.24 14.19 16.24
CA HIS A 159 4.15 13.46 15.35
C HIS A 159 4.88 12.35 16.12
N SER A 160 5.54 12.69 17.25
CA SER A 160 6.31 11.73 18.04
C SER A 160 5.43 10.59 18.60
N ARG A 161 4.28 10.94 19.20
CA ARG A 161 3.35 9.93 19.75
C ARG A 161 2.69 9.09 18.67
N GLY A 162 2.36 9.68 17.52
CA GLY A 162 1.85 8.96 16.35
C GLY A 162 2.84 7.92 15.84
N LEU A 163 4.11 8.30 15.70
CA LEU A 163 5.18 7.40 15.26
C LEU A 163 5.44 6.27 16.27
N VAL A 164 5.42 6.56 17.58
CA VAL A 164 5.50 5.53 18.62
C VAL A 164 4.32 4.56 18.52
N GLY A 165 3.09 5.07 18.35
CA GLY A 165 1.90 4.23 18.15
C GLY A 165 2.01 3.32 16.92
N TYR A 166 2.52 3.85 15.81
CA TYR A 166 2.80 3.08 14.60
C TYR A 166 3.87 1.99 14.81
N MET A 167 4.94 2.28 15.56
CA MET A 167 5.95 1.28 15.90
C MET A 167 5.37 0.16 16.76
N ILE A 168 4.55 0.48 17.76
CA ILE A 168 3.86 -0.52 18.59
C ILE A 168 2.92 -1.38 17.72
N PHE A 169 2.12 -0.75 16.86
CA PHE A 169 1.22 -1.44 15.94
C PHE A 169 1.99 -2.44 15.07
N ASN A 170 3.10 -2.02 14.47
CA ASN A 170 3.93 -2.89 13.63
C ASN A 170 4.58 -4.03 14.40
N ILE A 171 5.07 -3.79 15.61
CA ILE A 171 5.64 -4.85 16.46
C ILE A 171 4.59 -5.92 16.72
N ILE A 172 3.37 -5.53 17.09
CA ILE A 172 2.26 -6.46 17.35
C ILE A 172 1.90 -7.20 16.06
N LEU A 173 1.71 -6.48 14.95
CA LEU A 173 1.33 -7.04 13.66
C LEU A 173 2.34 -8.09 13.18
N TYR A 174 3.63 -7.76 13.15
CA TYR A 174 4.67 -8.67 12.68
C TYR A 174 4.94 -9.81 13.65
N SER A 175 4.74 -9.60 14.97
CA SER A 175 4.85 -10.68 15.95
C SER A 175 3.73 -11.71 15.77
N ILE A 176 2.48 -11.28 15.56
CA ILE A 176 1.35 -12.16 15.26
C ILE A 176 1.63 -12.95 13.99
N GLN A 177 2.12 -12.29 12.93
CA GLN A 177 2.46 -12.97 11.69
C GLN A 177 3.58 -14.00 11.87
N MET A 178 4.65 -13.65 12.58
CA MET A 178 5.76 -14.57 12.83
C MET A 178 5.27 -15.83 13.54
N VAL A 179 4.44 -15.67 14.59
CA VAL A 179 3.86 -16.82 15.31
C VAL A 179 2.97 -17.65 14.38
N LEU A 180 2.07 -17.05 13.62
CA LEU A 180 1.19 -17.77 12.69
C LEU A 180 1.98 -18.53 11.62
N TYR A 181 3.04 -17.93 11.09
CA TYR A 181 3.90 -18.56 10.10
C TYR A 181 4.75 -19.68 10.68
N VAL A 182 5.18 -19.62 11.94
CA VAL A 182 5.83 -20.77 12.58
C VAL A 182 4.81 -21.91 12.78
N LEU A 183 3.58 -21.58 13.21
CA LEU A 183 2.52 -22.55 13.45
C LEU A 183 2.06 -23.26 12.17
N ILE A 184 2.13 -22.63 11.00
CA ILE A 184 1.69 -23.26 9.72
C ILE A 184 2.56 -24.46 9.34
N PHE A 185 3.82 -24.49 9.78
CA PHE A 185 4.74 -25.59 9.51
C PHE A 185 4.61 -26.75 10.53
N LEU A 186 3.87 -26.57 11.63
CA LEU A 186 3.66 -27.62 12.62
C LEU A 186 2.67 -28.69 12.12
N PRO A 187 3.00 -29.99 12.28
CA PRO A 187 2.09 -31.07 11.92
C PRO A 187 0.87 -31.09 12.87
N GLY A 188 -0.33 -31.34 12.32
CA GLY A 188 -1.57 -31.55 13.09
C GLY A 188 -2.50 -30.33 13.20
N VAL A 189 -2.00 -29.11 13.01
CA VAL A 189 -2.81 -27.87 13.17
C VAL A 189 -2.99 -27.08 11.87
N LYS A 190 -2.45 -27.54 10.74
CA LYS A 190 -2.34 -26.80 9.47
C LYS A 190 -3.65 -26.19 8.98
N ASN A 191 -4.73 -26.98 8.98
CA ASN A 191 -6.04 -26.52 8.48
C ASN A 191 -6.60 -25.40 9.36
N VAL A 192 -6.52 -25.57 10.68
CA VAL A 192 -6.98 -24.57 11.65
C VAL A 192 -6.15 -23.30 11.54
N VAL A 193 -4.81 -23.41 11.44
CA VAL A 193 -3.91 -22.26 11.31
C VAL A 193 -4.18 -21.49 10.02
N ARG A 194 -4.45 -22.18 8.90
CA ARG A 194 -4.81 -21.52 7.65
C ARG A 194 -6.13 -20.74 7.76
N THR A 195 -7.15 -21.31 8.40
CA THR A 195 -8.41 -20.58 8.68
C THR A 195 -8.15 -19.36 9.57
N VAL A 196 -7.36 -19.53 10.64
CA VAL A 196 -6.99 -18.41 11.52
C VAL A 196 -6.24 -17.33 10.75
N LEU A 197 -5.34 -17.70 9.83
CA LEU A 197 -4.59 -16.75 9.00
C LEU A 197 -5.54 -15.92 8.13
N TYR A 198 -6.50 -16.54 7.44
CA TYR A 198 -7.52 -15.79 6.68
C TYR A 198 -8.32 -14.84 7.55
N VAL A 199 -8.80 -15.31 8.70
CA VAL A 199 -9.55 -14.48 9.65
C VAL A 199 -8.72 -13.30 10.13
N VAL A 200 -7.45 -13.53 10.51
CA VAL A 200 -6.52 -12.49 10.94
C VAL A 200 -6.25 -11.50 9.81
N MET A 201 -6.05 -11.96 8.57
CA MET A 201 -5.81 -11.12 7.40
C MET A 201 -6.99 -10.18 7.11
N THR A 202 -8.21 -10.73 7.08
CA THR A 202 -9.44 -9.95 6.89
C THR A 202 -9.66 -8.98 8.04
N THR A 203 -9.51 -9.46 9.28
CA THR A 203 -9.70 -8.64 10.49
C THR A 203 -8.72 -7.48 10.52
N THR A 204 -7.44 -7.72 10.22
CA THR A 204 -6.41 -6.67 10.26
C THR A 204 -6.71 -5.56 9.24
N ASN A 205 -7.12 -5.92 8.01
CA ASN A 205 -7.50 -4.93 7.00
C ASN A 205 -8.71 -4.08 7.44
N LEU A 206 -9.74 -4.71 8.02
CA LEU A 206 -10.94 -3.99 8.48
C LEU A 206 -10.67 -3.13 9.72
N VAL A 207 -9.92 -3.66 10.69
CA VAL A 207 -9.54 -2.92 11.91
C VAL A 207 -8.71 -1.70 11.55
N ALA A 208 -7.79 -1.79 10.58
CA ALA A 208 -7.02 -0.64 10.12
C ALA A 208 -7.94 0.46 9.54
N VAL A 209 -8.91 0.09 8.69
CA VAL A 209 -9.87 1.06 8.13
C VAL A 209 -10.75 1.67 9.22
N LEU A 210 -11.21 0.86 10.17
CA LEU A 210 -12.02 1.35 11.30
C LEU A 210 -11.22 2.32 12.19
N LEU A 211 -9.94 2.02 12.44
CA LEU A 211 -9.04 2.93 13.17
C LEU A 211 -8.95 4.27 12.46
N VAL A 212 -8.72 4.27 11.14
CA VAL A 212 -8.68 5.49 10.33
C VAL A 212 -9.98 6.27 10.43
N PHE A 213 -11.12 5.59 10.34
CA PHE A 213 -12.42 6.23 10.46
C PHE A 213 -12.62 6.88 11.84
N VAL A 214 -12.25 6.19 12.91
CA VAL A 214 -12.29 6.75 14.28
C VAL A 214 -11.38 7.97 14.40
N PHE A 215 -10.16 7.92 13.87
CA PHE A 215 -9.26 9.07 13.85
C PHE A 215 -9.82 10.24 13.04
N TYR A 216 -10.43 9.96 11.89
CA TYR A 216 -11.08 10.97 11.05
C TYR A 216 -12.21 11.68 11.80
N VAL A 217 -13.09 10.92 12.47
CA VAL A 217 -14.19 11.49 13.27
C VAL A 217 -13.64 12.28 14.45
N TYR A 218 -12.67 11.72 15.18
CA TYR A 218 -12.03 12.38 16.31
C TYR A 218 -11.45 13.75 15.93
N LEU A 219 -10.63 13.80 14.87
CA LEU A 219 -10.03 15.05 14.41
C LEU A 219 -11.08 16.03 13.86
N SER A 220 -12.09 15.53 13.14
CA SER A 220 -13.16 16.38 12.61
C SER A 220 -13.96 17.05 13.73
N VAL A 221 -14.25 16.32 14.81
CA VAL A 221 -14.96 16.85 15.98
C VAL A 221 -14.06 17.79 16.78
N ALA A 222 -12.85 17.34 17.13
CA ALA A 222 -11.90 18.09 17.94
C ALA A 222 -11.51 19.43 17.31
N PHE A 223 -11.46 19.50 15.97
CA PHE A 223 -11.04 20.69 15.24
C PHE A 223 -12.16 21.41 14.47
N SER A 224 -13.43 21.08 14.72
CA SER A 224 -14.59 21.64 14.01
C SER A 224 -14.66 23.19 14.04
N GLY A 225 -14.18 23.83 15.11
CA GLY A 225 -14.20 25.28 15.28
C GLY A 225 -12.99 26.05 14.72
N PHE A 226 -11.97 25.37 14.19
CA PHE A 226 -10.75 26.03 13.73
C PHE A 226 -10.76 26.29 12.21
N PRO A 227 -10.59 27.55 11.76
CA PRO A 227 -10.58 27.88 10.35
C PRO A 227 -9.31 27.35 9.64
N PRO A 228 -9.39 27.11 8.32
CA PRO A 228 -8.22 26.70 7.53
C PRO A 228 -7.19 27.83 7.46
N ARG A 229 -5.91 27.46 7.50
CA ARG A 229 -4.79 28.40 7.52
C ARG A 229 -4.47 29.01 6.15
N SER A 230 -4.64 28.24 5.09
CA SER A 230 -4.50 28.74 3.72
C SER A 230 -5.25 27.86 2.72
N LEU A 231 -5.67 28.44 1.59
CA LEU A 231 -6.32 27.71 0.50
C LEU A 231 -5.40 26.64 -0.11
N HIS A 232 -4.10 26.90 -0.17
CA HIS A 232 -3.11 25.95 -0.66
C HIS A 232 -2.99 24.70 0.23
N LEU A 233 -2.95 24.88 1.55
CA LEU A 233 -2.90 23.75 2.50
C LEU A 233 -4.21 22.95 2.49
N LEU A 234 -5.35 23.62 2.31
CA LEU A 234 -6.63 22.95 2.15
C LEU A 234 -6.71 22.12 0.87
N ALA A 235 -6.17 22.63 -0.25
CA ALA A 235 -6.07 21.91 -1.50
C ALA A 235 -5.16 20.67 -1.36
N SER A 236 -4.04 20.79 -0.65
CA SER A 236 -3.17 19.66 -0.31
C SER A 236 -3.90 18.62 0.54
N LEU A 237 -4.59 19.05 1.62
CA LEU A 237 -5.37 18.17 2.48
C LEU A 237 -6.43 17.41 1.69
N ARG A 238 -7.14 18.08 0.79
CA ARG A 238 -8.17 17.44 -0.06
C ARG A 238 -7.56 16.37 -0.95
N LYS A 239 -6.41 16.64 -1.57
CA LYS A 239 -5.70 15.66 -2.39
C LYS A 239 -5.30 14.44 -1.55
N ILE A 240 -4.60 14.62 -0.43
CA ILE A 240 -4.16 13.47 0.41
C ILE A 240 -5.36 12.73 1.00
N SER A 241 -6.45 13.43 1.31
CA SER A 241 -7.70 12.80 1.73
C SER A 241 -8.30 11.93 0.63
N ASN A 242 -8.27 12.34 -0.64
CA ASN A 242 -8.74 11.51 -1.75
C ASN A 242 -7.90 10.23 -1.87
N VAL A 243 -6.57 10.33 -1.75
CA VAL A 243 -5.69 9.14 -1.71
C VAL A 243 -6.07 8.25 -0.53
N MET A 244 -6.26 8.83 0.66
CA MET A 244 -6.65 8.09 1.85
C MET A 244 -7.98 7.37 1.66
N THR A 245 -8.97 8.01 1.03
CA THR A 245 -10.27 7.37 0.71
C THR A 245 -10.11 6.22 -0.28
N LEU A 246 -9.27 6.38 -1.32
CA LEU A 246 -9.00 5.32 -2.29
C LEU A 246 -8.31 4.13 -1.64
N TRP A 247 -7.32 4.36 -0.77
CA TRP A 247 -6.67 3.31 0.02
C TRP A 247 -7.68 2.62 0.95
N SER A 248 -8.54 3.37 1.62
CA SER A 248 -9.58 2.81 2.51
C SER A 248 -10.56 1.92 1.74
N ALA A 249 -11.07 2.40 0.60
CA ALA A 249 -11.95 1.63 -0.27
C ALA A 249 -11.27 0.36 -0.80
N SER A 250 -9.98 0.47 -1.16
CA SER A 250 -9.15 -0.65 -1.59
C SER A 250 -8.97 -1.72 -0.50
N ARG A 251 -8.75 -1.30 0.75
CA ARG A 251 -8.65 -2.21 1.90
C ARG A 251 -9.98 -2.89 2.20
N ILE A 252 -11.09 -2.16 2.12
CA ILE A 252 -12.44 -2.73 2.27
C ILE A 252 -12.71 -3.75 1.17
N ALA A 253 -12.41 -3.42 -0.10
CA ALA A 253 -12.60 -4.32 -1.24
C ALA A 253 -11.76 -5.60 -1.09
N TRP A 254 -10.49 -5.48 -0.66
CA TRP A 254 -9.64 -6.63 -0.39
C TRP A 254 -10.17 -7.50 0.77
N ALA A 255 -10.56 -6.88 1.88
CA ALA A 255 -11.15 -7.60 3.02
C ALA A 255 -12.45 -8.30 2.63
N GLY A 256 -13.32 -7.63 1.86
CA GLY A 256 -14.55 -8.20 1.35
C GLY A 256 -14.31 -9.38 0.41
N ALA A 257 -13.33 -9.25 -0.50
CA ALA A 257 -12.97 -10.33 -1.42
C ALA A 257 -12.38 -11.54 -0.70
N THR A 258 -11.50 -11.34 0.27
CA THR A 258 -10.93 -12.42 1.09
C THR A 258 -11.99 -13.10 1.96
N LEU A 259 -12.91 -12.33 2.54
CA LEU A 259 -14.04 -12.88 3.28
C LEU A 259 -15.00 -13.66 2.38
N ALA A 260 -15.32 -13.13 1.20
CA ALA A 260 -16.17 -13.81 0.23
C ALA A 260 -15.53 -15.11 -0.28
N ALA A 261 -14.21 -15.09 -0.51
CA ALA A 261 -13.47 -16.30 -0.87
C ALA A 261 -13.52 -17.34 0.24
N PHE A 262 -13.39 -16.90 1.51
CA PHE A 262 -13.52 -17.79 2.66
C PHE A 262 -14.95 -18.36 2.82
N LEU A 263 -15.99 -17.54 2.70
CA LEU A 263 -17.39 -17.97 2.89
C LEU A 263 -17.90 -18.89 1.78
N ASN A 264 -17.40 -18.73 0.55
CA ASN A 264 -17.82 -19.53 -0.60
C ASN A 264 -16.84 -20.66 -0.92
N ASP A 265 -15.86 -20.92 -0.06
CA ASP A 265 -14.77 -21.88 -0.28
C ASP A 265 -14.08 -21.72 -1.65
N ILE A 266 -13.97 -20.46 -2.14
CA ILE A 266 -13.34 -20.16 -3.42
C ILE A 266 -11.83 -20.14 -3.22
N GLU A 267 -11.16 -21.15 -3.79
CA GLU A 267 -9.70 -21.21 -3.82
C GLU A 267 -9.13 -20.25 -4.88
N LEU A 268 -8.74 -19.05 -4.45
CA LEU A 268 -8.11 -18.02 -5.29
C LEU A 268 -6.76 -18.44 -5.92
N LEU A 269 -6.18 -19.56 -5.48
CA LEU A 269 -4.83 -20.03 -5.85
C LEU A 269 -4.82 -21.37 -6.59
N GLN A 270 -5.97 -21.94 -6.97
CA GLN A 270 -6.03 -23.29 -7.54
C GLN A 270 -5.98 -23.29 -9.08
N ASP A 271 -5.07 -24.09 -9.63
CA ASP A 271 -4.73 -24.15 -11.06
C ASP A 271 -5.54 -25.23 -11.83
N SER A 272 -5.79 -26.40 -11.25
CA SER A 272 -6.18 -27.58 -12.07
C SER A 272 -7.67 -27.73 -12.46
N ARG A 273 -8.59 -27.00 -11.82
CA ARG A 273 -10.05 -27.05 -12.14
C ARG A 273 -10.77 -25.72 -11.96
N SER A 274 -10.08 -24.67 -11.48
CA SER A 274 -10.72 -23.37 -11.33
C SER A 274 -10.82 -22.70 -12.69
N PRO A 275 -11.95 -22.03 -13.01
CA PRO A 275 -12.05 -21.28 -14.26
C PRO A 275 -10.99 -20.18 -14.27
N VAL A 276 -10.39 -19.87 -15.43
CA VAL A 276 -9.46 -18.74 -15.68
C VAL A 276 -9.87 -17.43 -14.98
N TRP A 277 -11.17 -17.27 -14.73
CA TRP A 277 -11.76 -16.23 -13.91
C TRP A 277 -11.13 -16.04 -12.53
N SER A 278 -10.67 -17.09 -11.83
CA SER A 278 -10.08 -16.97 -10.48
C SER A 278 -8.75 -16.18 -10.51
N SER A 279 -7.83 -16.59 -11.38
CA SER A 279 -6.55 -15.91 -11.62
C SER A 279 -6.74 -14.46 -12.08
N LEU A 280 -7.74 -14.22 -12.93
CA LEU A 280 -8.10 -12.88 -13.39
C LEU A 280 -8.66 -12.00 -12.27
N VAL A 281 -9.55 -12.54 -11.42
CA VAL A 281 -10.08 -11.82 -10.26
C VAL A 281 -8.96 -11.48 -9.28
N LEU A 282 -8.05 -12.41 -9.00
CA LEU A 282 -6.89 -12.15 -8.15
C LEU A 282 -5.97 -11.07 -8.74
N PHE A 283 -5.71 -11.11 -10.05
CA PHE A 283 -4.97 -10.07 -10.75
C PHE A 283 -5.64 -8.70 -10.61
N LEU A 284 -6.95 -8.61 -10.85
CA LEU A 284 -7.71 -7.37 -10.69
C LEU A 284 -7.69 -6.88 -9.25
N LEU A 285 -7.76 -7.78 -8.26
CA LEU A 285 -7.62 -7.42 -6.85
C LEU A 285 -6.26 -6.77 -6.57
N PHE A 286 -5.15 -7.31 -7.09
CA PHE A 286 -3.84 -6.65 -6.94
C PHE A 286 -3.80 -5.28 -7.62
N VAL A 287 -4.34 -5.18 -8.83
CA VAL A 287 -4.36 -3.91 -9.58
C VAL A 287 -5.15 -2.84 -8.83
N PHE A 288 -6.38 -3.14 -8.44
CA PHE A 288 -7.26 -2.14 -7.82
C PHE A 288 -6.98 -1.92 -6.34
N CYS A 289 -6.64 -2.96 -5.59
CA CYS A 289 -6.50 -2.84 -4.13
C CYS A 289 -5.09 -2.48 -3.66
N GLU A 290 -4.07 -2.62 -4.52
CA GLU A 290 -2.68 -2.34 -4.17
C GLU A 290 -1.99 -1.41 -5.16
N ILE A 291 -1.90 -1.79 -6.44
CA ILE A 291 -1.11 -1.04 -7.42
C ILE A 291 -1.70 0.36 -7.64
N LEU A 292 -3.01 0.50 -7.84
CA LEU A 292 -3.66 1.78 -8.05
C LEU A 292 -3.49 2.72 -6.83
N PRO A 293 -3.75 2.29 -5.58
CA PRO A 293 -3.41 3.06 -4.38
C PRO A 293 -1.93 3.47 -4.29
N ILE A 294 -1.01 2.57 -4.63
CA ILE A 294 0.43 2.87 -4.63
C ILE A 294 0.79 3.93 -5.67
N VAL A 295 0.31 3.79 -6.90
CA VAL A 295 0.59 4.75 -7.99
C VAL A 295 0.03 6.12 -7.65
N THR A 296 -1.21 6.19 -7.16
CA THR A 296 -1.83 7.46 -6.75
C THR A 296 -1.10 8.11 -5.58
N LEU A 297 -0.57 7.33 -4.63
CA LEU A 297 0.28 7.84 -3.56
C LEU A 297 1.63 8.37 -4.07
N LEU A 298 2.21 7.68 -5.05
CA LEU A 298 3.50 8.04 -5.64
C LEU A 298 3.42 9.19 -6.64
N ASP A 299 2.24 9.69 -7.00
CA ASP A 299 2.10 10.84 -7.90
C ASP A 299 2.75 12.12 -7.32
N TYR A 300 3.37 12.92 -8.18
CA TYR A 300 4.28 14.01 -7.83
C TYR A 300 3.61 15.16 -7.07
N SER A 301 2.29 15.33 -7.19
CA SER A 301 1.56 16.40 -6.51
C SER A 301 1.58 16.31 -4.98
N TYR A 302 1.85 15.14 -4.38
CA TYR A 302 1.69 14.93 -2.94
C TYR A 302 2.92 15.33 -2.11
N LEU A 303 4.13 15.17 -2.66
CA LEU A 303 5.36 15.38 -1.91
C LEU A 303 5.94 16.78 -2.03
N SER A 304 5.65 17.50 -3.12
CA SER A 304 5.97 18.93 -3.22
C SER A 304 5.21 19.75 -2.17
N MET A 305 3.98 19.33 -1.82
CA MET A 305 3.07 20.06 -0.93
C MET A 305 3.41 20.00 0.57
N ILE A 306 4.24 19.06 1.03
CA ILE A 306 4.62 18.95 2.46
C ILE A 306 6.04 19.52 2.69
N THR A 307 6.85 19.69 1.65
CA THR A 307 8.13 20.44 1.71
C THR A 307 7.98 21.92 2.09
N PHE A 308 6.76 22.47 2.09
CA PHE A 308 6.48 23.85 2.49
C PHE A 308 6.70 24.13 3.98
N ASP A 309 6.88 23.08 4.79
CA ASP A 309 7.14 23.15 6.24
C ASP A 309 8.39 24.01 6.58
N LYS A 310 9.36 24.10 5.68
CA LYS A 310 10.56 24.96 5.88
C LYS A 310 10.38 26.41 5.42
N GLY A 311 9.42 26.69 4.55
CA GLY A 311 9.13 28.05 4.09
C GLY A 311 8.19 28.79 5.04
N ALA A 312 7.05 28.17 5.36
CA ALA A 312 6.01 28.81 6.17
C ALA A 312 6.41 29.00 7.64
N SER A 313 7.24 28.12 8.21
CA SER A 313 7.81 28.33 9.55
C SER A 313 8.84 29.46 9.56
N ARG A 314 9.62 29.65 8.49
CA ARG A 314 10.50 30.83 8.37
C ARG A 314 9.69 32.12 8.33
N ASP A 315 8.61 32.15 7.54
CA ASP A 315 7.79 33.35 7.40
C ASP A 315 7.09 33.73 8.71
N ILE A 316 6.57 32.77 9.49
CA ILE A 316 6.01 33.08 10.83
C ILE A 316 7.11 33.51 11.79
N THR A 317 8.28 32.86 11.79
CA THR A 317 9.36 33.21 12.73
C THR A 317 9.90 34.61 12.45
N VAL A 318 9.94 35.00 11.17
CA VAL A 318 10.31 36.35 10.72
C VAL A 318 9.23 37.38 11.06
N LEU A 319 7.94 37.04 10.91
CA LEU A 319 6.83 37.90 11.33
C LEU A 319 6.73 38.05 12.85
N ALA A 320 7.10 37.00 13.60
CA ALA A 320 7.05 36.98 15.07
C ALA A 320 8.28 37.59 15.73
N SER A 321 9.45 37.63 15.04
CA SER A 321 10.65 38.26 15.61
C SER A 321 10.65 39.78 15.54
N GLY A 322 9.60 40.40 14.96
CA GLY A 322 9.46 41.86 14.91
C GLY A 322 10.61 42.58 14.20
N ASP A 323 11.38 41.86 13.38
CA ASP A 323 12.58 42.39 12.71
C ASP A 323 12.16 43.01 11.37
N HIS A 324 11.44 44.12 11.45
CA HIS A 324 10.92 44.86 10.29
C HIS A 324 12.04 45.49 9.43
N ASP A 325 13.26 45.60 9.95
CA ASP A 325 14.37 46.27 9.26
C ASP A 325 15.13 45.36 8.28
N SER A 326 15.07 44.02 8.43
CA SER A 326 15.74 43.09 7.51
C SER A 326 14.90 42.71 6.27
N LEU A 327 13.58 42.96 6.31
CA LEU A 327 12.61 42.64 5.25
C LEU A 327 12.55 43.68 4.12
N ASN A 328 12.89 44.95 4.40
CA ASN A 328 13.01 45.98 3.38
C ASN A 328 14.25 45.75 2.49
N GLY A 329 15.40 45.40 3.08
CA GLY A 329 16.64 45.19 2.32
C GLY A 329 16.62 43.95 1.43
N THR A 330 15.93 42.88 1.82
CA THR A 330 15.81 41.67 0.99
C THR A 330 14.71 41.77 -0.06
N SER A 331 13.62 42.50 0.22
CA SER A 331 12.57 42.75 -0.79
C SER A 331 13.06 43.67 -1.90
N GLU A 332 13.83 44.72 -1.59
CA GLU A 332 14.47 45.55 -2.61
C GLU A 332 15.50 44.76 -3.43
N MET A 333 16.32 43.92 -2.79
CA MET A 333 17.31 43.11 -3.49
C MET A 333 16.67 42.03 -4.39
N LEU A 334 15.49 41.49 -4.01
CA LEU A 334 14.73 40.55 -4.84
C LEU A 334 13.97 41.26 -5.97
N LEU A 335 13.48 42.48 -5.74
CA LEU A 335 12.89 43.34 -6.77
C LEU A 335 13.94 43.80 -7.79
N ASP A 336 15.15 44.15 -7.35
CA ASP A 336 16.26 44.48 -8.25
C ASP A 336 16.81 43.26 -8.99
N ARG A 337 16.84 42.08 -8.35
CA ARG A 337 17.13 40.82 -9.07
C ARG A 337 16.07 40.46 -10.10
N ARG A 338 14.79 40.79 -9.87
CA ARG A 338 13.71 40.58 -10.83
C ARG A 338 13.75 41.61 -11.97
N ARG A 339 14.06 42.89 -11.67
CA ARG A 339 14.33 43.93 -12.69
C ARG A 339 15.52 43.57 -13.58
N ALA A 340 16.61 43.07 -13.00
CA ALA A 340 17.80 42.67 -13.75
C ALA A 340 17.59 41.42 -14.63
N ARG A 341 16.52 40.64 -14.37
CA ARG A 341 16.24 39.39 -15.09
C ARG A 341 15.22 39.56 -16.21
N GLY A 342 14.58 40.72 -16.34
CA GLY A 342 13.67 41.00 -17.46
C GLY A 342 12.37 40.20 -17.46
N ASP A 343 12.01 39.55 -16.35
CA ASP A 343 10.80 38.73 -16.23
C ASP A 343 9.57 39.61 -15.95
N TYR A 344 9.13 40.38 -16.96
CA TYR A 344 7.78 40.93 -17.02
C TYR A 344 7.11 40.44 -18.31
N GLU A 345 6.66 39.19 -18.30
CA GLU A 345 5.67 38.74 -19.27
C GLU A 345 4.62 37.87 -18.58
N TYR A 346 3.37 38.38 -18.61
CA TYR A 346 2.09 37.70 -18.40
C TYR A 346 1.73 37.18 -17.01
N GLU A 347 0.95 37.97 -16.26
CA GLU A 347 -0.36 37.54 -15.75
C GLU A 347 -1.14 38.75 -15.19
N GLN A 348 -1.64 39.58 -16.10
CA GLN A 348 -2.71 40.53 -15.81
C GLN A 348 -3.96 40.02 -16.53
N TYR A 349 -4.56 38.97 -15.99
CA TYR A 349 -5.89 38.50 -16.39
C TYR A 349 -6.91 38.86 -15.30
N ASN A 350 -7.61 39.95 -15.59
CA ASN A 350 -9.04 40.12 -15.45
C ASN A 350 -9.70 39.70 -14.11
N TYR A 351 -9.80 40.66 -13.19
CA TYR A 351 -10.79 40.66 -12.10
C TYR A 351 -11.39 42.07 -12.01
N ASP A 352 -12.04 42.51 -13.08
CA ASP A 352 -12.88 43.71 -13.06
C ASP A 352 -14.03 43.56 -14.06
N GLU A 353 -14.85 42.51 -13.88
CA GLU A 353 -16.19 42.48 -14.49
C GLU A 353 -17.10 41.50 -13.75
N GLU A 354 -17.55 41.86 -12.53
CA GLU A 354 -18.84 41.38 -11.98
C GLU A 354 -19.23 42.20 -10.73
N VAL A 355 -19.44 43.50 -10.94
CA VAL A 355 -20.33 44.31 -10.09
C VAL A 355 -21.21 45.15 -11.01
N LYS A 356 -22.35 44.57 -11.40
CA LYS A 356 -23.65 45.22 -11.71
C LYS A 356 -24.54 44.23 -12.47
N ILE A 357 -25.47 43.59 -11.77
CA ILE A 357 -26.94 43.79 -11.80
C ILE A 357 -27.55 42.87 -10.74
#